data_AF-A0A382YK89-F1
#
_entry.id   AF-A0A382YK89-F1
#
_cell.length_a   1.000
_cell.length_b   1.000
_cell.length_c   1.000
_cell.angle_alpha   90.00
_cell.angle_beta   90.00
_cell.angle_gamma   90.00
#
_symmetry.space_group_name_H-M   'P 1'
#
loop_
_entity.id
_entity.type
_entity.pdbx_description
1 polymer ?
#
loop_
_entity_poly.entity_id
_entity_poly.type
_entity_poly.pdbx_seq_one_letter_code
_entity_poly.pdbx_strand_id
1 'polypeptide(L)'
;RRKDSNRLISPNRLVYAVDRYHLRAFCHKTATYRDFVLTRIFEAEPFESKGSKDGVELKWVSEENDKAWLTRKVLRFRPNQNLPKDVIQTLKKDFPVVNGVLTIECNEATAPYIEMKFARPDFKYRIPQWVKLGG
;
A
#
# COMPACT_ATOMS: atom_id res chain seq x y z
N ARG A 1 -1.81 0.32 22.42
CA ARG A 1 -0.53 0.01 21.73
C ARG A 1 -0.54 -1.51 21.48
N ARG A 2 -0.45 -2.01 20.23
CA ARG A 2 -0.28 -3.47 20.05
C ARG A 2 1.05 -3.85 20.68
N LYS A 3 1.07 -4.96 21.44
CA LYS A 3 2.28 -5.52 22.06
C LYS A 3 3.31 -5.82 20.96
N ASP A 4 4.57 -5.51 21.24
CA ASP A 4 5.67 -5.87 20.34
C ASP A 4 5.63 -7.38 20.09
N SER A 5 5.94 -7.78 18.85
CA SER A 5 5.82 -9.19 18.49
C SER A 5 6.78 -9.56 17.37
N ASN A 6 7.53 -10.63 17.58
CA ASN A 6 8.43 -11.16 16.58
C ASN A 6 7.66 -11.77 15.41
N ARG A 7 8.22 -11.62 14.20
CA ARG A 7 7.66 -12.11 12.95
C ARG A 7 8.79 -12.70 12.12
N LEU A 8 8.65 -13.98 11.77
CA LEU A 8 9.44 -14.57 10.70
C LEU A 8 8.79 -14.21 9.36
N ILE A 9 9.57 -13.61 8.46
CA ILE A 9 9.09 -13.13 7.17
C ILE A 9 10.06 -13.47 6.03
N SER A 10 9.55 -13.58 4.81
CA SER A 10 10.33 -13.56 3.57
C SER A 10 10.12 -12.21 2.87
N PRO A 11 11.03 -11.24 3.01
CA PRO A 11 10.88 -9.89 2.47
C PRO A 11 11.05 -9.82 0.96
N ASN A 12 10.05 -9.34 0.22
CA ASN A 12 10.09 -9.36 -1.25
C ASN A 12 10.27 -7.98 -1.89
N ARG A 13 9.64 -6.92 -1.35
CA ARG A 13 9.70 -5.57 -1.94
C ARG A 13 9.73 -4.45 -0.92
N LEU A 14 10.41 -3.37 -1.28
CA LEU A 14 10.28 -2.07 -0.62
C LEU A 14 9.27 -1.22 -1.39
N VAL A 15 8.21 -0.77 -0.71
CA VAL A 15 7.10 0.01 -1.28
C VAL A 15 7.04 1.36 -0.57
N TYR A 16 7.07 2.45 -1.32
CA TYR A 16 6.81 3.79 -0.77
C TYR A 16 5.35 4.16 -1.02
N ALA A 17 4.59 4.34 0.05
CA ALA A 17 3.18 4.67 -0.02
C ALA A 17 2.75 5.55 1.16
N VAL A 18 1.98 6.59 0.88
CA VAL A 18 1.37 7.50 1.87
C VAL A 18 2.39 7.99 2.91
N ASP A 19 3.50 8.50 2.39
CA ASP A 19 4.59 9.11 3.15
C ASP A 19 5.33 8.14 4.08
N ARG A 20 5.29 6.83 3.79
CA ARG A 20 5.98 5.79 4.56
C ARG A 20 6.58 4.73 3.64
N TYR A 21 7.70 4.17 4.07
CA TYR A 21 8.23 2.93 3.50
C TYR A 21 7.59 1.71 4.16
N HIS A 22 7.21 0.76 3.33
CA HIS A 22 6.63 -0.52 3.68
C HIS A 22 7.49 -1.65 3.11
N LEU A 23 7.80 -2.63 3.93
CA LEU A 23 8.39 -3.89 3.51
C LEU A 23 7.26 -4.88 3.23
N ARG A 24 7.04 -5.19 1.95
CA ARG A 24 6.08 -6.21 1.56
C ARG A 24 6.75 -7.58 1.63
N ALA A 25 6.21 -8.47 2.45
CA ALA A 25 6.83 -9.74 2.77
C ALA A 25 5.79 -10.85 2.97
N PHE A 26 6.17 -12.10 2.70
CA PHE A 26 5.38 -13.24 3.15
C PHE A 26 5.58 -13.44 4.66
N CYS A 27 4.51 -13.44 5.43
CA CYS A 27 4.54 -13.63 6.88
C CYS A 27 4.30 -15.10 7.22
N HIS A 28 5.35 -15.83 7.62
CA HIS A 28 5.28 -17.27 7.92
C HIS A 28 4.31 -17.59 9.07
N LYS A 29 4.18 -16.68 10.04
CA LYS A 29 3.23 -16.84 11.16
C LYS A 29 1.76 -16.86 10.71
N THR A 30 1.42 -16.16 9.63
CA THR A 30 0.03 -16.05 9.17
C THR A 30 -0.19 -16.68 7.79
N ALA A 31 0.87 -17.21 7.17
CA ALA A 31 0.88 -17.73 5.80
C ALA A 31 0.26 -16.77 4.77
N THR A 32 0.58 -15.47 4.86
CA THR A 32 0.02 -14.44 3.95
C THR A 32 1.03 -13.35 3.64
N TYR A 33 0.96 -12.75 2.45
CA TYR A 33 1.69 -11.53 2.11
C TYR A 33 1.13 -10.30 2.84
N ARG A 34 2.00 -9.50 3.43
CA ARG A 34 1.65 -8.32 4.24
C ARG A 34 2.68 -7.22 4.07
N ASP A 35 2.24 -5.99 4.34
CA ASP A 35 3.11 -4.83 4.40
C ASP A 35 3.47 -4.52 5.86
N PHE A 36 4.76 -4.42 6.14
CA PHE A 36 5.32 -4.03 7.42
C PHE A 36 5.85 -2.61 7.31
N VAL A 37 5.37 -1.68 8.14
CA VAL A 37 5.89 -0.31 8.15
C VAL A 37 7.35 -0.35 8.62
N LEU A 38 8.26 0.11 7.77
CA LEU A 38 9.71 -0.05 7.98
C LEU A 38 10.17 0.61 9.30
N THR A 39 9.64 1.78 9.61
CA THR A 39 9.95 2.53 10.85
C THR A 39 9.42 1.88 12.14
N ARG A 40 8.71 0.76 12.04
CA ARG A 40 8.24 -0.04 13.18
C ARG A 40 9.00 -1.35 13.35
N ILE A 41 10.03 -1.59 12.54
CA ILE A 41 10.95 -2.71 12.69
C ILE A 41 12.15 -2.18 13.47
N PHE A 42 12.24 -2.56 14.75
CA PHE A 42 13.29 -2.07 15.64
C PHE A 42 14.57 -2.92 15.54
N GLU A 43 14.40 -4.22 15.34
CA GLU A 43 15.47 -5.21 15.23
C GLU A 43 15.14 -6.20 14.12
N ALA A 44 16.17 -6.69 13.42
CA ALA A 44 16.04 -7.71 12.40
C ALA A 44 17.34 -8.53 12.34
N GLU A 45 17.19 -9.85 12.29
CA GLU A 45 18.29 -10.78 12.10
C GLU A 45 17.91 -11.81 11.02
N PRO A 46 18.88 -12.29 10.22
CA PRO A 46 18.65 -13.40 9.31
C PRO A 46 18.22 -14.65 10.09
N PHE A 47 17.23 -15.38 9.58
CA PHE A 47 16.87 -16.67 10.14
C PHE A 47 17.76 -17.76 9.54
N GLU A 48 18.60 -18.38 10.36
CA GLU A 48 19.41 -19.53 9.96
C GLU A 48 18.65 -20.83 10.25
N SER A 49 18.39 -21.63 9.21
CA SER A 49 17.67 -22.91 9.34
C SER A 49 18.55 -24.06 9.84
N LYS A 50 19.86 -23.85 9.99
CA LYS A 50 20.81 -24.90 10.40
C LYS A 50 20.60 -25.26 11.87
N GLY A 51 19.99 -26.41 12.13
CA GLY A 51 19.88 -27.00 13.47
C GLY A 51 18.47 -27.12 14.06
N SER A 52 17.41 -26.95 13.27
CA SER A 52 16.06 -27.32 13.75
C SER A 52 16.01 -28.82 14.02
N LYS A 53 15.74 -29.22 15.27
CA LYS A 53 15.71 -30.63 15.72
C LYS A 53 14.70 -31.48 14.95
N ASP A 54 13.76 -30.83 14.26
CA ASP A 54 12.66 -31.45 13.52
C ASP A 54 12.89 -31.50 11.99
N GLY A 55 14.05 -31.04 11.49
CA GLY A 55 14.42 -31.15 10.07
C GLY A 55 13.59 -30.31 9.08
N VAL A 56 12.67 -29.46 9.57
CA VAL A 56 11.88 -28.58 8.70
C VAL A 56 12.72 -27.38 8.28
N GLU A 57 13.17 -27.40 7.02
CA GLU A 57 13.81 -26.26 6.37
C GLU A 57 12.75 -25.22 5.98
N LEU A 58 12.72 -24.10 6.70
CA LEU A 58 11.91 -22.95 6.31
C LEU A 58 12.53 -22.27 5.09
N LYS A 59 11.88 -22.45 3.93
CA LYS A 59 12.31 -21.84 2.68
C LYS A 59 11.75 -20.44 2.53
N TRP A 60 12.52 -19.59 1.83
CA TRP A 60 12.05 -18.28 1.43
C TRP A 60 10.84 -18.39 0.51
N VAL A 61 9.80 -17.61 0.79
CA VAL A 61 8.60 -17.53 -0.05
C VAL A 61 8.69 -16.26 -0.90
N SER A 62 8.94 -16.45 -2.20
CA SER A 62 8.99 -15.35 -3.18
C SER A 62 7.61 -14.71 -3.34
N GLU A 63 7.54 -13.57 -4.00
CA GLU A 63 6.29 -12.87 -4.32
C GLU A 63 5.50 -13.46 -5.50
N GLU A 64 5.98 -14.52 -6.15
CA GLU A 64 5.33 -15.10 -7.32
C GLU A 64 3.90 -15.60 -7.05
N ASN A 65 3.59 -15.89 -5.78
CA ASN A 65 2.26 -16.31 -5.32
C ASN A 65 1.48 -15.18 -4.63
N ASP A 66 2.00 -13.94 -4.65
CA ASP A 66 1.34 -12.77 -4.08
C ASP A 66 0.23 -12.25 -5.00
N LYS A 67 -0.94 -12.90 -4.91
CA LYS A 67 -2.11 -12.56 -5.72
C LYS A 67 -2.48 -11.08 -5.63
N ALA A 68 -2.41 -10.47 -4.44
CA ALA A 68 -2.76 -9.06 -4.28
C ALA A 68 -1.74 -8.13 -4.95
N TRP A 69 -0.47 -8.51 -4.98
CA TRP A 69 0.56 -7.75 -5.70
C TRP A 69 0.49 -7.94 -7.23
N LEU A 70 0.17 -9.15 -7.68
CA LEU A 70 0.13 -9.49 -9.10
C LEU A 70 -1.17 -9.08 -9.80
N THR A 71 -2.26 -8.94 -9.04
CA THR A 71 -3.56 -8.55 -9.59
C THR A 71 -3.60 -7.05 -9.83
N ARG A 72 -3.64 -6.65 -11.11
CA ARG A 72 -3.79 -5.26 -11.52
C ARG A 72 -5.16 -4.70 -11.16
N LYS A 73 -5.19 -3.44 -10.75
CA LYS A 73 -6.40 -2.65 -10.47
C LYS A 73 -6.29 -1.29 -11.14
N VAL A 74 -7.43 -0.78 -11.56
CA VAL A 74 -7.56 0.58 -12.09
C VAL A 74 -8.45 1.36 -11.15
N LEU A 75 -7.89 2.37 -10.50
CA LEU A 75 -8.64 3.28 -9.64
C LEU A 75 -8.97 4.55 -10.44
N ARG A 76 -10.22 5.00 -10.32
CA ARG A 76 -10.69 6.22 -10.99
C ARG A 76 -11.20 7.22 -9.97
N PHE A 77 -10.81 8.47 -10.14
CA PHE A 77 -11.20 9.56 -9.27
C PHE A 77 -11.63 10.76 -10.10
N ARG A 78 -12.54 11.57 -9.56
CA ARG A 78 -12.83 12.92 -10.08
C ARG A 78 -12.56 13.95 -9.00
N PRO A 79 -12.20 15.20 -9.35
CA PRO A 79 -12.21 16.29 -8.37
C PRO A 79 -13.58 16.41 -7.72
N ASN A 80 -13.62 16.68 -6.42
CA ASN A 80 -14.87 16.86 -5.69
C ASN A 80 -15.59 18.12 -6.18
N GLN A 81 -16.81 17.96 -6.69
CA GLN A 81 -17.58 19.06 -7.29
C GLN A 81 -18.14 20.06 -6.27
N ASN A 82 -18.07 19.75 -4.98
CA ASN A 82 -18.44 20.66 -3.89
C ASN A 82 -17.31 21.65 -3.54
N LEU A 83 -16.14 21.54 -4.18
CA LEU A 83 -15.05 22.50 -4.02
C LEU A 83 -15.23 23.73 -4.94
N PRO A 84 -14.65 24.88 -4.59
CA PRO A 84 -14.59 26.03 -5.47
C PRO A 84 -13.93 25.72 -6.83
N LYS A 85 -14.38 26.41 -7.88
CA LYS A 85 -13.97 26.14 -9.26
C LYS A 85 -12.46 26.30 -9.48
N ASP A 86 -11.86 27.29 -8.84
CA ASP A 86 -10.41 27.54 -8.86
C ASP A 86 -9.62 26.37 -8.27
N VAL A 87 -10.08 25.81 -7.14
CA VAL A 87 -9.46 24.63 -6.51
C VAL A 87 -9.57 23.41 -7.41
N ILE A 88 -10.76 23.17 -7.99
CA ILE A 88 -10.96 22.07 -8.96
C ILE A 88 -10.03 22.24 -10.16
N GLN A 89 -9.85 23.46 -10.65
CA GLN A 89 -8.97 23.72 -11.79
C GLN A 89 -7.49 23.51 -11.45
N THR A 90 -7.06 23.87 -10.24
CA THR A 90 -5.71 23.56 -9.74
C THR A 90 -5.48 22.05 -9.66
N LEU A 91 -6.42 21.29 -9.06
CA LEU A 91 -6.32 19.83 -9.00
C LEU A 91 -6.20 19.18 -10.39
N LYS A 92 -6.89 19.72 -11.40
CA LYS A 92 -6.79 19.24 -12.79
C LYS A 92 -5.46 19.56 -13.47
N LYS A 93 -4.73 20.58 -13.00
CA LYS A 93 -3.39 20.93 -13.51
C LYS A 93 -2.30 20.11 -12.83
N ASP A 94 -2.46 19.83 -11.54
CA ASP A 94 -1.47 19.10 -10.74
C ASP A 94 -1.47 17.58 -11.01
N PHE A 95 -2.55 17.06 -11.58
CA PHE A 95 -2.73 15.63 -11.85
C PHE A 95 -3.12 15.38 -13.31
N PRO A 96 -2.75 14.22 -13.88
CA PRO A 96 -3.05 13.86 -15.27
C PRO A 96 -4.52 13.47 -15.44
N VAL A 97 -5.41 14.46 -15.33
CA VAL A 97 -6.86 14.27 -15.49
C VAL A 97 -7.22 14.31 -16.97
N VAL A 98 -7.85 13.25 -17.47
CA VAL A 98 -8.35 13.16 -18.84
C VAL A 98 -9.87 13.03 -18.80
N ASN A 99 -10.59 13.85 -19.58
CA ASN A 99 -12.06 13.90 -19.59
C ASN A 99 -12.70 14.01 -18.20
N GLY A 100 -12.04 14.76 -17.29
CA GLY A 100 -12.50 14.97 -15.92
C GLY A 100 -12.22 13.82 -14.95
N VAL A 101 -11.52 12.77 -15.38
CA VAL A 101 -11.17 11.59 -14.58
C VAL A 101 -9.66 11.45 -14.43
N LEU A 102 -9.20 11.32 -13.19
CA LEU A 102 -7.87 10.83 -12.86
C LEU A 102 -7.91 9.29 -12.82
N THR A 103 -7.11 8.65 -13.67
CA THR A 103 -7.00 7.19 -13.72
C THR A 103 -5.62 6.78 -13.20
N ILE A 104 -5.59 5.84 -12.25
CA ILE A 104 -4.36 5.33 -11.65
C ILE A 104 -4.36 3.81 -11.75
N GLU A 105 -3.38 3.28 -12.48
CA GLU A 105 -3.10 1.85 -12.50
C GLU A 105 -2.23 1.47 -11.31
N CYS A 106 -2.60 0.38 -10.64
CA CYS A 106 -1.91 -0.15 -9.48
C CYS A 106 -2.17 -1.65 -9.34
N ASN A 107 -1.81 -2.21 -8.20
CA ASN A 107 -2.20 -3.57 -7.82
C ASN A 107 -3.12 -3.55 -6.60
N GLU A 108 -3.81 -4.66 -6.33
CA GLU A 108 -4.72 -4.77 -5.18
C GLU A 108 -4.03 -4.48 -3.84
N ALA A 109 -2.76 -4.86 -3.72
CA ALA A 109 -1.95 -4.59 -2.54
C ALA A 109 -1.77 -3.09 -2.27
N THR A 110 -1.63 -2.28 -3.32
CA THR A 110 -1.35 -0.84 -3.21
C THR A 110 -2.57 0.04 -3.34
N ALA A 111 -3.68 -0.48 -3.85
CA ALA A 111 -4.94 0.24 -4.02
C ALA A 111 -5.42 0.95 -2.72
N PRO A 112 -5.41 0.34 -1.53
CA PRO A 112 -5.83 1.00 -0.30
C PRO A 112 -5.01 2.25 0.05
N TYR A 113 -3.71 2.25 -0.26
CA TYR A 113 -2.83 3.39 -0.03
C TYR A 113 -3.14 4.55 -0.97
N ILE A 114 -3.39 4.24 -2.23
CA ILE A 114 -3.77 5.23 -3.24
C ILE A 114 -5.12 5.83 -2.86
N GLU A 115 -6.10 5.00 -2.48
CA GLU A 115 -7.40 5.49 -1.99
C GLU A 115 -7.24 6.40 -0.77
N MET A 116 -6.42 6.03 0.21
CA MET A 116 -6.13 6.89 1.36
C MET A 116 -5.47 8.22 0.96
N LYS A 117 -4.55 8.22 -0.01
CA LYS A 117 -3.91 9.44 -0.53
C LYS A 117 -4.94 10.39 -1.14
N PHE A 118 -5.86 9.86 -1.96
CA PHE A 118 -6.84 10.67 -2.68
C PHE A 118 -8.10 10.99 -1.86
N ALA A 119 -8.35 10.27 -0.77
CA ALA A 119 -9.40 10.59 0.20
C ALA A 119 -9.02 11.72 1.18
N ARG A 120 -7.78 12.26 1.10
CA ARG A 120 -7.33 13.34 1.97
C ARG A 120 -8.24 14.57 1.82
N PRO A 121 -8.70 15.17 2.94
CA PRO A 121 -9.48 16.38 2.88
C PRO A 121 -8.61 17.55 2.44
N ASP A 122 -9.24 18.48 1.73
CA ASP A 122 -8.65 19.78 1.45
C ASP A 122 -8.34 20.50 2.77
N PHE A 123 -7.17 21.16 2.84
CA PHE A 123 -6.70 21.82 4.05
C PHE A 123 -7.63 22.95 4.51
N LYS A 124 -8.22 23.70 3.57
CA LYS A 124 -9.10 24.83 3.85
C LYS A 124 -10.56 24.39 3.96
N TYR A 125 -11.06 23.62 2.99
CA TYR A 125 -12.48 23.29 2.88
C TYR A 125 -12.88 22.05 3.69
N ARG A 126 -11.92 21.27 4.19
CA ARG A 126 -12.14 20.08 5.05
C ARG A 126 -13.01 18.98 4.44
N ILE A 127 -13.27 19.04 3.14
CA ILE A 127 -13.91 17.98 2.35
C ILE A 127 -12.89 17.28 1.45
N PRO A 128 -13.07 16.01 1.05
CA PRO A 128 -12.15 15.30 0.18
C PRO A 128 -11.85 16.08 -1.11
N GLN A 129 -10.59 16.12 -1.53
CA GLN A 129 -10.21 16.73 -2.81
C GLN A 129 -10.68 15.92 -4.01
N TRP A 130 -10.74 14.60 -3.84
CA TRP A 130 -11.13 13.65 -4.87
C TRP A 130 -12.26 12.75 -4.40
N VAL A 131 -13.11 12.36 -5.34
CA VAL A 131 -14.19 11.39 -5.13
C VAL A 131 -13.86 10.18 -5.99
N LYS A 132 -13.75 9.02 -5.36
CA LYS A 132 -13.58 7.74 -6.04
C LYS A 132 -14.82 7.45 -6.89
N LEU A 133 -14.61 7.13 -8.16
CA LEU A 133 -15.63 6.60 -9.06
C LEU A 133 -15.71 5.08 -8.85
N GLY A 134 -16.90 4.49 -9.00
CA GLY A 134 -17.19 3.08 -8.67
C GLY A 134 -16.07 2.08 -9.02
N GLY A 135 -15.88 1.11 -8.11
CA GLY A 135 -14.80 0.12 -8.16
C GLY A 135 -15.00 -0.98 -9.19
#